data_AF-A0A3S3NUP0-F1
#
_entry.id   AF-A0A3S3NUP0-F1
#
_cell.length_a   1.000
_cell.length_b   1.000
_cell.length_c   1.000
_cell.angle_alpha   90.00
_cell.angle_beta   90.00
_cell.angle_gamma   90.00
#
_symmetry.space_group_name_H-M   'P 1'
#
loop_
_entity.id
_entity.type
_entity.pdbx_description
1 polymer ?
#
loop_
_entity_poly.entity_id
_entity_poly.type
_entity_poly.pdbx_seq_one_letter_code
_entity_poly.pdbx_strand_id
1 'polypeptide(L)'
;MEILDNEVVKEGNLDELQAVVEVASRCVRLKGEERPTMKEVLQELVALCNNQREERKERNIHDSAIANCPTKCGNVDIGPPFGIGTGCFLEGFEVICNKSTPYLSKSNLQLLEILPREVRVNSTNFIAKICFPDKKHRSGNHPVARRKPIHYFHY
;
A
#
# COMPACT_ATOMS: atom_id res chain seq x y z
N MET A 1 18.43 -14.53 -12.79
CA MET A 1 17.99 -14.15 -11.44
C MET A 1 18.48 -12.72 -11.22
N GLU A 2 17.83 -11.74 -11.85
CA GLU A 2 18.27 -10.32 -11.89
C GLU A 2 17.13 -9.35 -11.51
N ILE A 3 16.11 -9.83 -10.79
CA ILE A 3 14.94 -9.02 -10.40
C ILE A 3 15.10 -8.45 -8.97
N LEU A 4 16.11 -8.92 -8.22
CA LEU A 4 16.28 -8.57 -6.81
C LEU A 4 17.31 -7.47 -6.62
N ASP A 5 16.92 -6.44 -5.89
CA ASP A 5 17.86 -5.44 -5.39
C ASP A 5 18.85 -6.08 -4.39
N ASN A 6 20.12 -5.69 -4.49
CA ASN A 6 21.21 -6.22 -3.67
C ASN A 6 20.98 -6.05 -2.16
N GLU A 7 20.15 -5.10 -1.75
CA GLU A 7 19.79 -4.87 -0.35
C GLU A 7 18.79 -5.91 0.15
N VAL A 8 17.80 -6.26 -0.68
CA VAL A 8 16.79 -7.28 -0.37
C VAL A 8 17.42 -8.68 -0.25
N VAL A 9 18.44 -8.97 -1.06
CA VAL A 9 19.18 -10.24 -1.00
C VAL A 9 19.98 -10.39 0.29
N LYS A 10 20.42 -9.27 0.90
CA LYS A 10 21.20 -9.30 2.16
C LYS A 10 20.32 -9.48 3.40
N GLU A 11 19.10 -8.99 3.35
CA GLU A 11 18.17 -8.99 4.49
C GLU A 11 17.19 -10.18 4.46
N GLY A 12 16.92 -10.76 3.29
CA GLY A 12 15.92 -11.80 3.10
C GLY A 12 16.41 -13.24 3.26
N ASN A 13 15.48 -14.15 3.58
CA ASN A 13 15.71 -15.59 3.47
C ASN A 13 15.79 -15.97 1.97
N LEU A 14 16.92 -16.53 1.54
CA LEU A 14 17.19 -16.85 0.14
C LEU A 14 16.14 -17.80 -0.48
N ASP A 15 15.64 -18.76 0.29
CA ASP A 15 14.66 -19.75 -0.20
C ASP A 15 13.27 -19.11 -0.42
N GLU A 16 12.87 -18.21 0.48
CA GLU A 16 11.61 -17.46 0.35
C GLU A 16 11.71 -16.44 -0.79
N LEU A 17 12.88 -15.79 -0.91
CA LEU A 17 13.13 -14.82 -1.95
C LEU A 17 13.14 -15.48 -3.33
N GLN A 18 13.67 -16.70 -3.44
CA GLN A 18 13.59 -17.49 -4.66
C GLN A 18 12.14 -17.78 -5.05
N ALA A 19 11.30 -18.22 -4.11
CA ALA A 19 9.89 -18.51 -4.38
C ALA A 19 9.13 -17.26 -4.88
N VAL A 20 9.40 -16.09 -4.31
CA VAL A 20 8.81 -14.81 -4.76
C VAL A 20 9.32 -14.42 -6.15
N VAL A 21 10.61 -14.61 -6.44
CA VAL A 21 11.18 -14.35 -7.77
C VAL A 21 10.56 -15.22 -8.85
N GLU A 22 10.25 -16.48 -8.56
CA GLU A 22 9.59 -17.38 -9.50
C GLU A 22 8.17 -16.92 -9.85
N VAL A 23 7.41 -16.44 -8.87
CA VAL A 23 6.11 -15.81 -9.09
C VAL A 23 6.27 -14.54 -9.95
N ALA A 24 7.18 -13.64 -9.56
CA ALA A 24 7.43 -12.39 -10.29
C ALA A 24 7.86 -12.63 -11.75
N SER A 25 8.71 -13.64 -11.98
CA SER A 25 9.22 -13.99 -13.32
C SER A 25 8.09 -14.40 -14.27
N ARG A 26 7.04 -15.06 -13.77
CA ARG A 26 5.86 -15.39 -14.58
C ARG A 26 4.99 -14.17 -14.86
N CYS A 27 4.87 -13.24 -13.93
CA CYS A 27 4.13 -11.98 -14.11
C CYS A 27 4.72 -11.08 -15.20
N VAL A 28 6.04 -11.14 -15.42
CA VAL A 28 6.76 -10.27 -16.38
C VAL A 28 7.04 -10.93 -17.74
N ARG A 29 6.41 -12.07 -18.06
CA ARG A 29 6.54 -12.70 -19.39
C ARG A 29 6.10 -11.74 -20.50
N LEU A 30 6.77 -11.78 -21.65
CA LEU A 30 6.48 -10.88 -22.77
C LEU A 30 5.06 -11.08 -23.33
N LYS A 31 4.60 -12.33 -23.38
CA LYS A 31 3.25 -12.69 -23.82
C LYS A 31 2.27 -12.62 -22.67
N GLY A 32 1.16 -11.91 -22.87
CA GLY A 32 0.17 -11.65 -21.82
C GLY A 32 -0.61 -12.91 -21.43
N GLU A 33 -0.85 -13.81 -22.38
CA GLU A 33 -1.55 -15.08 -22.19
C GLU A 33 -0.78 -16.10 -21.35
N GLU A 34 0.54 -15.94 -21.23
CA GLU A 34 1.38 -16.77 -20.35
C GLU A 34 1.50 -16.20 -18.93
N ARG A 35 1.03 -14.96 -18.72
CA ARG A 35 1.06 -14.34 -17.40
C ARG A 35 -0.06 -14.93 -16.56
N PRO A 36 0.21 -15.24 -15.29
CA PRO A 36 -0.82 -15.68 -14.37
C PRO A 36 -1.84 -14.56 -14.15
N THR A 37 -3.07 -14.95 -13.83
CA THR A 37 -4.08 -14.03 -13.34
C THR A 37 -3.69 -13.53 -11.95
N MET A 38 -4.12 -12.32 -11.58
CA MET A 38 -3.90 -11.82 -10.21
C MET A 38 -4.53 -12.72 -9.14
N LYS A 39 -5.54 -13.52 -9.49
CA LYS A 39 -6.13 -14.51 -8.60
C LYS A 39 -5.13 -15.65 -8.32
N GLU A 40 -4.48 -16.18 -9.35
CA GLU A 40 -3.45 -17.22 -9.21
C GLU A 40 -2.24 -16.67 -8.47
N VAL A 41 -1.76 -15.48 -8.83
CA VAL A 41 -0.67 -14.78 -8.12
C VAL A 41 -1.00 -14.63 -6.64
N LEU A 42 -2.21 -14.17 -6.30
CA LEU A 42 -2.64 -14.03 -4.91
C LEU A 42 -2.62 -15.37 -4.17
N GLN A 43 -3.14 -16.43 -4.78
CA GLN A 43 -3.17 -17.76 -4.17
C GLN A 43 -1.76 -18.28 -3.87
N GLU A 44 -0.83 -18.09 -4.82
CA GLU A 44 0.55 -18.51 -4.65
C GLU A 44 1.28 -17.70 -3.57
N LEU A 45 1.15 -16.37 -3.58
CA LEU A 45 1.73 -15.51 -2.55
C LEU A 45 1.14 -15.80 -1.16
N VAL A 46 -0.16 -16.08 -1.06
CA VAL A 46 -0.80 -16.49 0.21
C VAL A 46 -0.24 -17.83 0.69
N ALA A 47 0.02 -18.78 -0.20
CA ALA A 47 0.65 -20.05 0.16
C ALA A 47 2.06 -19.84 0.74
N LEU A 48 2.86 -18.95 0.14
CA LEU A 48 4.17 -18.57 0.68
C LEU A 48 4.06 -17.90 2.06
N CYS A 49 3.07 -17.02 2.26
CA CYS A 49 2.81 -16.41 3.56
C CYS A 49 2.33 -17.40 4.64
N ASN A 50 1.69 -18.51 4.26
CA ASN A 50 1.16 -19.49 5.21
C ASN A 50 2.27 -20.32 5.87
N ASN A 51 3.40 -20.54 5.21
CA ASN A 51 4.54 -21.26 5.79
C ASN A 51 5.18 -20.52 6.97
N GLN A 52 5.01 -19.19 7.03
CA GLN A 52 5.42 -18.36 8.17
C GLN A 52 4.40 -18.33 9.33
N ARG A 53 3.27 -19.06 9.23
CA ARG A 53 2.27 -19.08 10.31
C ARG A 53 2.67 -19.92 11.52
N GLU A 54 3.56 -20.91 11.37
CA GLU A 54 4.03 -21.69 12.52
C GLU A 54 5.06 -20.94 13.38
N GLU A 55 5.69 -19.87 12.87
CA GLU A 55 6.52 -18.96 13.67
C GLU A 55 5.73 -17.78 14.29
N ARG A 56 4.45 -17.58 13.92
CA ARG A 56 3.58 -16.55 14.54
C ARG A 56 2.91 -16.99 15.84
N LYS A 57 3.17 -18.21 16.35
CA LYS A 57 2.59 -18.67 17.62
C LYS A 57 3.34 -18.22 18.88
N GLU A 58 4.51 -17.60 18.78
CA GLU A 58 5.17 -16.98 19.93
C GLU A 58 5.72 -15.59 19.60
N ARG A 59 4.82 -14.59 19.53
CA ARG A 59 5.16 -13.20 19.91
C ARG A 59 4.13 -12.62 20.87
N ASN A 60 3.87 -13.33 21.97
CA ASN A 60 3.22 -12.78 23.16
C ASN A 60 4.22 -11.97 24.03
N ILE A 61 5.11 -11.18 23.40
CA ILE A 61 6.01 -10.21 24.05
C ILE A 61 5.99 -8.84 23.31
N HIS A 62 5.14 -8.66 22.29
CA HIS A 62 4.90 -7.37 21.63
C HIS A 62 3.44 -6.85 21.81
N ASP A 63 2.69 -7.38 22.77
CA ASP A 63 1.32 -6.90 23.02
C ASP A 63 1.26 -5.74 24.03
N SER A 64 2.32 -5.49 24.81
CA SER A 64 2.31 -4.41 25.79
C SER A 64 2.66 -3.03 25.19
N ALA A 65 3.44 -2.99 24.09
CA ALA A 65 3.79 -1.74 23.41
C ALA A 65 2.66 -1.22 22.48
N ILE A 66 1.94 -2.13 21.80
CA ILE A 66 0.81 -1.76 20.93
C ILE A 66 -0.39 -1.26 21.75
N ALA A 67 -0.55 -1.74 22.99
CA ALA A 67 -1.65 -1.33 23.87
C ALA A 67 -1.66 0.18 24.20
N ASN A 68 -0.52 0.87 24.05
CA ASN A 68 -0.38 2.29 24.35
C ASN A 68 -0.36 3.19 23.10
N CYS A 69 -0.60 2.64 21.91
CA CYS A 69 -0.63 3.42 20.69
C CYS A 69 -1.94 4.23 20.61
N PRO A 70 -1.88 5.56 20.39
CA PRO A 70 -3.08 6.34 20.12
C PRO A 70 -3.79 5.81 18.87
N THR A 71 -5.03 5.34 19.06
CA THR A 71 -5.87 4.79 18.00
C THR A 71 -6.79 5.83 17.37
N LYS A 72 -6.77 7.08 17.86
CA LYS A 72 -7.59 8.17 17.33
C LYS A 72 -6.82 9.49 17.31
N CYS A 73 -7.11 10.32 16.32
CA CYS A 73 -6.75 11.73 16.29
C CYS A 73 -7.95 12.52 15.76
N GLY A 74 -8.58 13.31 16.64
CA GLY A 74 -9.88 13.91 16.34
C GLY A 74 -10.92 12.84 16.06
N ASN A 75 -11.48 12.85 14.85
CA ASN A 75 -12.53 11.91 14.42
C ASN A 75 -12.01 10.76 13.55
N VAL A 76 -10.69 10.66 13.36
CA VAL A 76 -10.07 9.63 12.51
C VAL A 76 -9.58 8.48 13.38
N ASP A 77 -10.04 7.27 13.07
CA ASP A 77 -9.50 6.02 13.61
C ASP A 77 -8.19 5.66 12.90
N ILE A 78 -7.17 5.38 13.69
CA ILE A 78 -5.81 5.08 13.25
C ILE A 78 -5.46 3.68 13.73
N GLY A 79 -5.03 2.85 12.79
CA GLY A 79 -4.59 1.49 13.07
C GLY A 79 -3.51 1.04 12.09
N PRO A 80 -2.90 -0.12 12.35
CA PRO A 80 -1.80 -0.65 11.54
C PRO A 80 -2.15 -0.69 10.04
N PRO A 81 -1.23 -0.37 9.12
CA PRO A 81 0.20 -0.05 9.36
C PRO A 81 0.47 1.38 9.88
N PHE A 82 -0.57 2.22 9.97
CA PHE A 82 -0.47 3.60 10.43
C PHE A 82 -0.46 3.71 11.96
N GLY A 83 0.17 4.75 12.47
CA GLY A 83 0.19 5.00 13.91
C GLY A 83 0.86 6.29 14.32
N ILE A 84 0.64 6.65 15.58
CA ILE A 84 1.16 7.87 16.20
C ILE A 84 2.17 7.47 17.27
N GLY A 85 3.37 8.04 17.21
CA GLY A 85 4.39 7.81 18.22
C GLY A 85 5.27 6.58 17.94
N THR A 86 6.38 6.52 18.67
CA THR A 86 7.44 5.53 18.47
C THR A 86 6.92 4.10 18.66
N GLY A 87 7.17 3.23 17.67
CA GLY A 87 6.77 1.82 17.71
C GLY A 87 5.31 1.55 17.33
N CYS A 88 4.55 2.58 16.93
CA CYS A 88 3.12 2.43 16.59
C CYS A 88 2.85 2.35 15.08
N PHE A 89 3.85 2.56 14.24
CA PHE A 89 3.70 2.59 12.79
C PHE A 89 4.80 1.78 12.10
N LEU A 90 4.50 1.29 10.91
CA LEU A 90 5.53 0.80 9.98
C LEU A 90 6.25 1.99 9.34
N GLU A 91 7.52 1.84 8.96
CA GLU A 91 8.28 2.93 8.35
C GLU A 91 7.54 3.55 7.16
N GLY A 92 7.35 4.88 7.18
CA GLY A 92 6.59 5.62 6.17
C GLY A 92 5.09 5.75 6.44
N PHE A 93 4.56 5.09 7.47
CA PHE A 93 3.15 5.12 7.88
C PHE A 93 2.90 5.98 9.14
N GLU A 94 3.89 6.78 9.55
CA GLU A 94 3.75 7.69 10.68
C GLU A 94 2.66 8.75 10.45
N VAL A 95 1.82 8.94 11.46
CA VAL A 95 0.80 9.99 11.52
C VAL A 95 1.17 11.02 12.57
N ILE A 96 1.16 12.29 12.19
CA ILE A 96 1.36 13.44 13.07
C ILE A 96 0.00 14.02 13.43
N CYS A 97 -0.33 14.10 14.72
CA CYS A 97 -1.58 14.71 15.20
C CYS A 97 -1.32 16.13 15.72
N ASN A 98 -1.73 17.16 14.97
CA ASN A 98 -1.62 18.56 15.37
C ASN A 98 -2.99 19.10 15.78
N LYS A 99 -3.19 19.41 17.06
CA LYS A 99 -4.45 19.97 17.60
C LYS A 99 -5.70 19.20 17.09
N SER A 100 -5.66 17.87 17.18
CA SER A 100 -6.71 16.95 16.71
C SER A 100 -6.85 16.80 15.19
N THR A 101 -5.93 17.36 14.41
CA THR A 101 -5.90 17.20 12.95
C THR A 101 -4.76 16.25 12.57
N PRO A 102 -5.05 15.07 11.98
CA PRO A 102 -4.03 14.10 11.59
C PRO A 102 -3.42 14.43 10.22
N TYR A 103 -2.10 14.21 10.09
CA TYR A 103 -1.32 14.39 8.85
C TYR A 103 -0.38 13.20 8.63
N LEU A 104 -0.20 12.79 7.38
CA LEU A 104 0.84 11.81 7.03
C LEU A 104 2.22 12.45 7.12
N SER A 105 3.12 11.91 7.93
CA SER A 105 4.43 12.50 8.23
C SER A 105 5.26 12.79 6.95
N LYS A 106 5.37 11.82 6.04
CA LYS A 106 6.20 11.96 4.83
C LYS A 106 5.66 12.95 3.78
N SER A 107 4.34 13.12 3.69
CA SER A 107 3.71 13.93 2.62
C SER A 107 3.03 15.20 3.13
N ASN A 108 2.90 15.35 4.46
CA ASN A 108 2.18 16.41 5.14
C ASN A 108 0.72 16.59 4.63
N LEU A 109 0.12 15.53 4.10
CA LEU A 109 -1.27 15.52 3.66
C LEU A 109 -2.18 15.26 4.86
N GLN A 110 -3.20 16.10 5.03
CA GLN A 110 -4.19 15.91 6.10
C GLN A 110 -4.96 14.62 5.85
N LEU A 111 -5.05 13.76 6.86
CA LEU A 111 -5.78 12.51 6.81
C LEU A 111 -7.26 12.76 7.12
N LEU A 112 -8.15 12.20 6.30
CA LEU A 112 -9.61 12.29 6.47
C LEU A 112 -10.18 10.99 7.02
N GLU A 113 -9.69 9.85 6.54
CA GLU A 113 -10.21 8.52 6.88
C GLU A 113 -9.24 7.43 6.46
N ILE A 114 -9.14 6.35 7.26
CA ILE A 114 -8.45 5.10 6.90
C ILE A 114 -9.50 4.00 6.80
N LEU A 115 -9.59 3.37 5.63
CA LEU A 115 -10.46 2.26 5.33
C LEU A 115 -9.61 1.05 4.93
N PRO A 116 -10.13 -0.19 5.02
CA PRO A 116 -9.34 -1.41 4.79
C PRO A 116 -8.61 -1.50 3.44
N ARG A 117 -8.97 -0.67 2.45
CA ARG A 117 -8.36 -0.65 1.12
C ARG A 117 -8.04 0.75 0.60
N GLU A 118 -8.37 1.80 1.37
CA GLU A 118 -8.21 3.17 0.91
C GLU A 118 -7.89 4.11 2.05
N VAL A 119 -7.07 5.11 1.75
CA VAL A 119 -6.70 6.16 2.68
C VAL A 119 -7.10 7.48 2.04
N ARG A 120 -8.01 8.19 2.70
CA ARG A 120 -8.57 9.45 2.19
C ARG A 120 -7.81 10.60 2.82
N VAL A 121 -7.31 11.51 1.99
CA VAL A 121 -6.54 12.68 2.44
C VAL A 121 -7.12 13.96 1.86
N ASN A 122 -6.83 15.10 2.45
CA ASN A 122 -7.14 16.39 1.87
C ASN A 122 -5.96 16.83 1.00
N SER A 123 -6.14 16.87 -0.32
CA SER A 123 -5.14 17.39 -1.25
C SER A 123 -5.74 18.49 -2.10
N THR A 124 -5.09 19.66 -2.10
CA THR A 124 -5.42 20.79 -2.96
C THR A 124 -4.83 20.64 -4.37
N ASN A 125 -3.85 19.74 -4.56
CA ASN A 125 -3.14 19.54 -5.82
C ASN A 125 -3.79 18.42 -6.64
N PHE A 126 -3.84 18.60 -7.98
CA PHE A 126 -4.37 17.61 -8.92
C PHE A 126 -3.42 16.44 -9.05
N ILE A 127 -3.75 15.33 -8.41
CA ILE A 127 -2.92 14.12 -8.46
C ILE A 127 -3.23 13.33 -9.77
N ALA A 128 -4.46 13.38 -10.32
CA ALA A 128 -4.86 12.72 -11.60
C ALA A 128 -5.74 13.59 -12.49
N LYS A 129 -5.71 13.21 -13.78
CA LYS A 129 -6.74 13.51 -14.78
C LYS A 129 -7.33 12.19 -15.31
N ILE A 130 -8.65 12.13 -15.46
CA ILE A 130 -9.33 11.07 -16.22
C ILE A 130 -9.79 11.63 -17.55
N CYS A 131 -9.49 10.93 -18.65
CA CYS A 131 -9.90 11.29 -20.00
C CYS A 131 -11.29 10.71 -20.31
N PHE A 132 -12.22 11.54 -20.80
CA PHE A 132 -13.52 11.12 -21.32
C PHE A 132 -13.63 11.38 -22.83
N PRO A 133 -14.24 10.48 -23.61
CA PRO A 133 -14.53 10.73 -25.01
C PRO A 133 -15.58 11.84 -25.13
N ASP A 134 -15.22 12.92 -25.83
CA ASP A 134 -16.12 14.04 -26.07
C ASP A 134 -17.20 13.64 -27.09
N LYS A 135 -18.48 13.70 -26.70
CA LYS A 135 -19.60 13.46 -27.62
C LYS A 135 -20.15 14.74 -28.26
N LYS A 136 -19.53 15.91 -28.03
CA LYS A 136 -20.10 17.22 -28.42
C LYS A 136 -19.36 17.98 -29.51
N HIS A 137 -18.22 17.53 -30.04
CA HIS A 137 -17.58 18.18 -31.18
C HIS A 137 -17.28 17.19 -32.32
N ARG A 138 -17.94 17.39 -33.47
CA ARG A 138 -17.76 16.63 -34.73
C ARG A 138 -16.45 16.94 -35.47
N SER A 139 -15.51 17.64 -34.85
CA SER A 139 -14.19 17.92 -35.42
C SER A 139 -13.19 18.09 -34.29
N GLY A 140 -12.37 17.06 -34.07
CA GLY A 140 -11.29 17.05 -33.09
C GLY A 140 -11.45 15.99 -32.01
N ASN A 141 -10.75 14.86 -32.15
CA ASN A 141 -10.59 13.85 -31.11
C ASN A 141 -9.66 14.35 -29.99
N HIS A 142 -10.06 15.37 -29.23
CA HIS A 142 -9.35 15.77 -28.01
C HIS A 142 -10.09 15.22 -26.78
N PRO A 143 -9.54 14.21 -26.08
CA PRO A 143 -10.14 13.70 -24.85
C PRO A 143 -10.22 14.82 -23.79
N VAL A 144 -11.38 14.95 -23.14
CA VAL A 144 -11.56 15.94 -22.07
C VAL A 144 -11.03 15.35 -20.77
N ALA A 145 -9.97 15.97 -20.24
CA ALA A 145 -9.42 15.64 -18.94
C ALA A 145 -10.27 16.23 -17.80
N ARG A 146 -10.91 15.38 -16.99
CA ARG A 146 -11.53 15.80 -15.72
C ARG A 146 -10.59 15.56 -14.56
N ARG A 147 -10.55 16.55 -13.67
CA ARG A 147 -9.77 16.54 -12.43
C ARG A 147 -10.31 15.46 -11.49
N LYS A 148 -9.45 14.56 -11.02
CA LYS A 148 -9.75 13.69 -9.88
C LYS A 148 -8.71 13.91 -8.78
N PRO A 149 -9.13 14.04 -7.52
CA PRO A 149 -8.21 13.77 -6.42
C PRO A 149 -7.87 12.28 -6.49
N ILE A 150 -6.61 11.94 -6.76
CA ILE A 150 -6.16 10.55 -6.56
C ILE A 150 -5.96 10.38 -5.06
N HIS A 151 -6.64 9.41 -4.49
CA HIS A 151 -6.34 8.89 -3.17
C HIS A 151 -6.06 7.41 -3.32
N TYR A 152 -4.82 7.02 -3.62
CA TYR A 152 -4.47 5.60 -3.54
C TYR A 152 -3.05 5.46 -3.02
N PHE A 153 -2.94 4.89 -1.81
CA PHE A 153 -1.90 3.92 -1.51
C PHE A 153 -2.64 2.58 -1.41
N HIS A 154 -2.39 1.68 -2.36
CA HIS A 154 -2.76 0.28 -2.18
C HIS A 154 -1.63 -0.37 -1.38
N TYR A 155 -1.97 -0.92 -0.22
CA TYR A 155 -1.12 -1.82 0.55
C TYR A 155 -1.67 -3.24 0.46
#